data_AF-R6BDI2-F1
#
_entry.id   AF-R6BDI2-F1
#
_cell.length_a   1.000
_cell.length_b   1.000
_cell.length_c   1.000
_cell.angle_alpha   90.00
_cell.angle_beta   90.00
_cell.angle_gamma   90.00
#
_symmetry.space_group_name_H-M   'P 1'
#
loop_
_entity.id
_entity.type
_entity.pdbx_description
1 polymer ?
#
loop_
_entity_poly.entity_id
_entity_poly.type
_entity_poly.pdbx_seq_one_letter_code
_entity_poly.pdbx_strand_id
1 'polypeptide(L)'
;MTAICPHSLASRAILYSPEEVFTVRGRYVNNSEILYMSVDGENRVRIEPTDCVVISKDSRYVKYVNFGSKHYFEKLNKKIMGR
;
A
#
# COMPACT_ATOMS: atom_id res chain seq x y z
N MET A 1 -6.08 0.47 3.22
CA MET A 1 -5.99 -0.49 2.10
C MET A 1 -6.93 -0.05 0.99
N THR A 2 -6.47 -0.09 -0.25
CA THR A 2 -7.30 0.17 -1.44
C THR A 2 -7.11 -1.00 -2.41
N ALA A 3 -8.19 -1.73 -2.72
CA ALA A 3 -8.13 -2.79 -3.73
C ALA A 3 -8.15 -2.20 -5.15
N ILE A 4 -7.38 -2.79 -6.05
CA ILE A 4 -7.30 -2.37 -7.46
C ILE A 4 -8.27 -3.21 -8.28
N CYS A 5 -9.18 -2.56 -9.00
CA CYS A 5 -10.21 -3.20 -9.85
C CYS A 5 -10.92 -4.40 -9.19
N PRO A 6 -11.44 -4.26 -7.96
CA PRO A 6 -12.03 -5.38 -7.23
C PRO A 6 -13.37 -5.80 -7.83
N HIS A 7 -13.60 -7.11 -7.93
CA HIS A 7 -14.86 -7.69 -8.39
C HIS A 7 -15.90 -7.87 -7.26
N SER A 8 -15.58 -7.43 -6.05
CA SER A 8 -16.50 -7.46 -4.90
C SER A 8 -17.30 -6.17 -4.80
N LEU A 9 -18.63 -6.28 -4.71
CA LEU A 9 -19.54 -5.14 -4.50
C LEU A 9 -19.31 -4.42 -3.16
N ALA A 10 -18.77 -5.14 -2.17
CA ALA A 10 -18.44 -4.62 -0.85
C ALA A 10 -17.10 -3.87 -0.83
N SER A 11 -16.36 -3.81 -1.94
CA SER A 11 -15.05 -3.17 -1.95
C SER A 11 -15.17 -1.65 -1.77
N ARG A 12 -14.38 -1.15 -0.82
CA ARG A 12 -14.20 0.27 -0.49
C ARG A 12 -12.75 0.47 -0.04
N ALA A 13 -12.26 1.71 -0.08
CA ALA A 13 -11.02 2.04 0.61
C ALA A 13 -11.28 2.01 2.13
N ILE A 14 -10.39 1.37 2.88
CA ILE A 14 -10.49 1.21 4.34
C ILE A 14 -9.27 1.83 5.01
N LEU A 15 -9.50 2.65 6.04
CA LEU A 15 -8.46 3.17 6.92
C LEU A 15 -8.37 2.28 8.17
N TYR A 16 -7.16 1.88 8.50
CA TYR A 16 -6.86 1.00 9.64
C TYR A 16 -6.07 1.79 10.69
N SER A 17 -6.14 1.36 11.95
CA SER A 17 -5.27 1.89 13.00
C SER A 17 -3.81 1.49 12.72
N PRO A 18 -2.83 2.34 13.09
CA PRO A 18 -1.42 2.02 12.92
C PRO A 18 -0.95 0.80 13.75
N GLU A 19 -1.72 0.41 14.77
CA GLU A 19 -1.44 -0.73 15.65
C GLU A 19 -2.01 -2.04 15.08
N GLU A 20 -2.87 -1.98 14.06
CA GLU A 20 -3.43 -3.16 13.42
C GLU A 20 -2.40 -3.85 12.51
N VAL A 21 -2.39 -5.18 12.59
CA VAL A 21 -1.62 -6.04 11.69
C VAL A 21 -2.60 -6.69 10.73
N PHE A 22 -2.38 -6.51 9.43
CA PHE A 22 -3.22 -7.16 8.42
C PHE A 22 -2.42 -8.15 7.59
N THR A 23 -3.11 -9.22 7.23
CA THR A 23 -2.56 -10.36 6.53
C THR A 23 -3.25 -10.50 5.18
N VAL A 24 -2.45 -10.58 4.12
CA VAL A 24 -2.91 -10.84 2.76
C VAL A 24 -2.41 -12.21 2.32
N ARG A 25 -3.33 -13.03 1.82
CA ARG A 25 -3.04 -14.36 1.28
C ARG A 25 -3.52 -14.43 -0.15
N GLY A 26 -2.62 -14.78 -1.06
CA GLY A 26 -2.98 -15.09 -2.44
C GLY A 26 -3.75 -16.42 -2.46
N ARG A 27 -4.86 -16.46 -3.20
CA ARG A 27 -5.53 -17.73 -3.54
C ARG A 27 -5.33 -17.97 -5.03
N TYR A 28 -4.57 -19.01 -5.36
CA TYR A 28 -4.35 -19.43 -6.73
C TYR A 28 -5.58 -20.19 -7.20
N VAL A 29 -6.30 -19.64 -8.16
CA VAL A 29 -7.41 -20.31 -8.83
C VAL A 29 -6.95 -20.54 -10.26
N ASN A 30 -6.87 -21.81 -10.67
CA ASN A 30 -6.44 -22.26 -12.01
C ASN A 30 -4.94 -22.08 -12.36
N ASN A 31 -4.07 -21.88 -11.36
CA ASN A 31 -2.60 -22.07 -11.39
C ASN A 31 -1.76 -21.36 -12.50
N SER A 32 -2.27 -20.33 -13.17
CA SER A 32 -1.53 -19.71 -14.28
C SER A 32 -0.77 -18.42 -13.93
N GLU A 33 -1.06 -17.76 -12.81
CA GLU A 33 -0.54 -16.41 -12.55
C GLU A 33 0.51 -16.38 -11.43
N ILE A 34 1.63 -15.70 -11.69
CA ILE A 34 2.69 -15.49 -10.71
C ILE A 34 2.38 -14.21 -9.93
N LEU A 35 2.28 -14.32 -8.61
CA LEU A 35 2.01 -13.20 -7.72
C LEU A 35 3.32 -12.51 -7.31
N TYR A 36 3.30 -11.18 -7.34
CA TYR A 36 4.42 -10.35 -6.88
C TYR A 36 3.93 -9.27 -5.92
N MET A 37 4.80 -8.92 -4.99
CA MET A 37 4.69 -7.75 -4.13
C MET A 37 5.83 -6.80 -4.45
N SER A 38 5.57 -5.49 -4.43
CA SER A 38 6.62 -4.47 -4.42
C SER A 38 6.44 -3.50 -3.27
N VAL A 39 7.56 -2.94 -2.82
CA VAL A 39 7.61 -1.88 -1.81
C VAL A 39 8.12 -0.62 -2.49
N ASP A 40 7.43 0.50 -2.28
CA ASP A 40 7.72 1.82 -2.89
C ASP A 40 7.81 1.83 -4.44
N GLY A 41 7.29 0.80 -5.10
CA GLY A 41 7.31 0.66 -6.55
C GLY A 41 8.65 0.16 -7.13
N GLU A 42 9.60 -0.21 -6.28
CA GLU A 42 10.94 -0.64 -6.69
C GLU A 42 11.04 -2.18 -6.82
N ASN A 43 11.64 -2.82 -5.80
CA ASN A 43 11.96 -4.25 -5.82
C ASN A 43 10.71 -5.12 -5.85
N ARG A 44 10.77 -6.19 -6.65
CA ARG A 44 9.70 -7.19 -6.75
C ARG A 44 10.09 -8.44 -5.97
N VAL A 45 9.22 -8.83 -5.05
CA VAL A 45 9.31 -10.07 -4.29
C VAL A 45 8.24 -11.01 -4.83
N ARG A 46 8.64 -12.19 -5.28
CA ARG A 46 7.70 -13.24 -5.69
C ARG A 46 7.02 -13.81 -4.45
N ILE A 47 5.71 -14.00 -4.54
CA ILE A 47 4.90 -14.61 -3.48
C ILE A 47 4.53 -16.00 -3.97
N GLU A 48 4.83 -17.03 -3.18
CA GLU A 48 4.44 -18.40 -3.46
C GLU A 48 3.05 -18.72 -2.88
N PRO A 49 2.37 -19.79 -3.34
CA PRO A 49 1.04 -20.18 -2.83
C PRO A 49 0.95 -20.42 -1.33
N THR A 50 2.05 -20.81 -0.69
CA THR A 50 2.13 -21.05 0.75
C THR A 50 2.45 -19.80 1.55
N ASP A 51 2.84 -18.72 0.88
CA ASP A 51 3.29 -17.50 1.53
C ASP A 51 2.13 -16.66 2.05
N CYS A 52 2.47 -15.79 2.98
CA CYS A 52 1.55 -14.92 3.67
C CYS A 52 2.21 -13.56 3.82
N VAL A 53 1.59 -12.52 3.26
CA VAL A 53 2.09 -11.16 3.38
C VAL A 53 1.52 -10.55 4.64
N VAL A 54 2.39 -10.24 5.61
CA VAL A 54 2.02 -9.61 6.87
C VAL A 54 2.48 -8.15 6.83
N ILE A 55 1.55 -7.22 7.04
CA ILE A 55 1.82 -5.79 7.00
C ILE A 55 1.51 -5.21 8.37
N SER A 56 2.50 -4.54 8.95
CA SER A 56 2.43 -3.88 10.25
C SER A 56 3.29 -2.63 10.24
N LYS A 57 3.01 -1.71 11.17
CA LYS A 57 3.87 -0.56 11.41
C LYS A 57 5.23 -0.99 11.97
N ASP A 58 6.32 -0.49 11.38
CA ASP A 58 7.67 -0.66 11.94
C ASP A 58 7.89 0.32 13.10
N SER A 59 8.74 -0.08 14.05
CA SER A 59 9.22 0.79 15.13
C SER A 59 10.09 1.96 14.64
N ARG A 60 10.70 1.80 13.46
CA ARG A 60 11.61 2.77 12.83
C ARG A 60 10.81 3.79 12.03
N TYR A 61 11.24 5.05 12.11
CA TYR A 61 10.63 6.15 11.38
C TYR A 61 11.66 6.83 10.46
N VAL A 62 11.21 7.18 9.27
CA VAL A 62 11.98 8.04 8.35
C VAL A 62 11.98 9.46 8.90
N LYS A 63 13.17 10.03 9.10
CA LYS A 63 13.34 11.42 9.56
C LYS A 63 13.34 12.36 8.37
N TYR A 64 12.23 13.06 8.16
CA TYR A 64 12.13 14.08 7.11
C TYR A 64 12.63 15.44 7.62
N VAL A 65 13.36 16.16 6.77
CA VAL A 65 13.73 17.57 7.00
C VAL A 65 12.81 18.46 6.17
N ASN A 66 12.20 19.47 6.81
CA ASN A 66 11.35 20.44 6.13
C ASN A 66 11.98 21.84 6.21
N PHE A 67 12.30 22.42 5.05
CA PHE A 67 12.88 23.76 4.92
C PHE A 67 11.86 24.90 5.01
N GLY A 68 10.62 24.63 5.43
CA GLY A 68 9.57 25.64 5.63
C GLY A 68 8.97 26.20 4.34
N SER A 69 9.33 25.66 3.16
CA SER A 69 9.02 26.31 1.90
C SER A 69 7.55 26.23 1.48
N LYS A 70 6.78 25.21 1.90
CA LYS A 70 5.32 25.04 1.64
C LYS A 70 4.65 24.06 2.62
N HIS A 71 3.43 24.34 3.05
CA HIS A 71 2.60 23.41 3.85
C HIS A 71 2.07 22.22 3.02
N TYR A 72 1.62 21.16 3.69
CA TYR A 72 1.08 19.95 3.02
C TYR A 72 -0.03 20.29 2.01
N PHE A 73 -1.04 21.07 2.43
CA PHE A 73 -2.19 21.43 1.58
C PHE A 73 -1.79 22.27 0.37
N GLU A 74 -0.80 23.14 0.51
CA GLU A 74 -0.29 23.92 -0.62
C GLU A 74 0.40 23.02 -1.66
N LYS A 75 1.19 22.04 -1.21
CA LYS A 75 1.81 21.05 -2.10
C LYS A 75 0.76 20.16 -2.77
N LEU A 76 -0.28 19.76 -2.04
CA LEU A 76 -1.38 18.95 -2.54
C LEU A 76 -2.15 19.69 -3.65
N ASN A 77 -2.58 20.92 -3.38
CA ASN A 77 -3.33 21.74 -4.34
C ASN A 77 -2.54 21.98 -5.62
N LYS A 78 -1.26 22.35 -5.48
CA LYS A 78 -0.40 22.58 -6.64
C LYS A 78 -0.22 21.33 -7.51
N LYS A 79 -0.07 20.15 -6.90
CA LYS A 79 0.20 18.90 -7.64
C LYS A 79 -1.04 18.28 -8.27
N ILE A 80 -2.16 18.27 -7.55
CA ILE A 80 -3.36 17.53 -7.94
C ILE A 80 -4.39 18.44 -8.60
N MET A 81 -4.57 19.66 -8.09
CA MET A 81 -5.61 20.57 -8.53
C MET A 81 -5.13 21.61 -9.55
N GLY A 82 -3.81 21.75 -9.73
CA GLY A 82 -3.22 22.71 -10.67
C GLY A 82 -3.45 24.18 -10.29
N ARG A 83 -3.73 24.45 -9.01
CA ARG A 83 -3.96 25.79 -8.44
C ARG A 83 -2.95 26.05 -7.34
#